data_AF-A0AAV2GRX2-F1
#
_entry.id   AF-A0AAV2GRX2-F1
#
_cell.length_a   1.000
_cell.length_b   1.000
_cell.length_c   1.000
_cell.angle_alpha   90.00
_cell.angle_beta   90.00
_cell.angle_gamma   90.00
#
_symmetry.space_group_name_H-M   'P 1'
#
loop_
_entity.id
_entity.type
_entity.pdbx_description
1 polymer ?
#
loop_
_entity_poly.entity_id
_entity_poly.type
_entity_poly.pdbx_seq_one_letter_code
_entity_poly.pdbx_strand_id
1 'polypeptide(L)'
;MKHIFKIISLLAAISAFWVGLLQASIIPRTHTWLLPIYLVVSLGCYGLLMVGVGLMQFPTCPQEAVLLQQDIAEAKGFLKDKGVDVGSD
;
A
#
# COMPACT_ATOMS: atom_id res chain seq x y z
N MET A 1 -15.67 16.16 24.13
CA MET A 1 -15.53 17.44 23.37
C MET A 1 -14.21 17.59 22.62
N LYS A 2 -13.04 17.28 23.21
CA LYS A 2 -11.73 17.41 22.52
C LYS A 2 -11.62 16.62 21.20
N HIS A 3 -12.21 15.43 21.12
CA HIS A 3 -12.16 14.60 19.92
C HIS A 3 -12.94 15.19 18.74
N ILE A 4 -14.07 15.87 19.03
CA ILE A 4 -14.94 16.49 18.02
C ILE A 4 -14.21 17.67 17.37
N PHE A 5 -13.57 18.53 18.17
CA PHE A 5 -12.75 19.62 17.66
C PHE A 5 -11.57 19.14 16.80
N LYS A 6 -10.97 18.01 17.16
CA LYS A 6 -9.88 17.39 16.40
C LYS A 6 -10.36 16.89 15.03
N ILE A 7 -11.54 16.28 14.98
CA ILE A 7 -12.17 15.83 13.72
C ILE A 7 -12.59 17.02 12.85
N ILE A 8 -13.19 18.06 13.44
CA ILE A 8 -13.59 19.28 12.72
C ILE A 8 -12.36 19.99 12.14
N SER A 9 -11.27 20.09 12.92
CA SER A 9 -10.02 20.70 12.46
C SER A 9 -9.37 19.90 11.33
N LEU A 10 -9.40 18.56 11.40
CA LEU A 10 -8.95 17.70 10.30
C LEU A 10 -9.79 17.90 9.04
N LEU A 11 -11.12 17.91 9.19
CA LEU A 11 -12.04 18.11 8.07
C LEU A 11 -11.84 19.49 7.43
N ALA A 12 -11.63 20.53 8.24
CA ALA A 12 -11.33 21.89 7.78
C ALA A 12 -9.97 21.99 7.08
N ALA A 13 -8.95 21.28 7.56
CA ALA A 13 -7.65 21.23 6.90
C ALA A 13 -7.74 20.52 5.54
N ILE A 14 -8.47 19.41 5.47
CA ILE A 14 -8.69 18.66 4.21
C ILE A 14 -9.48 19.50 3.21
N SER A 15 -10.52 20.21 3.65
CA SER A 15 -11.30 21.08 2.77
C SER A 15 -10.51 22.30 2.31
N ALA A 16 -9.75 22.94 3.20
CA ALA A 16 -8.87 24.06 2.84
C ALA A 16 -7.77 23.62 1.86
N PHE A 17 -7.21 22.41 2.04
CA PHE A 17 -6.26 21.82 1.11
C PHE A 17 -6.89 21.60 -0.27
N TRP A 18 -8.10 21.05 -0.32
CA TRP A 18 -8.86 20.89 -1.57
C TRP A 18 -9.15 22.23 -2.25
N VAL A 19 -9.59 23.24 -1.49
CA VAL A 19 -9.87 24.59 -2.02
C VAL A 19 -8.61 25.29 -2.50
N GLY A 20 -7.48 25.13 -1.78
CA GLY A 20 -6.18 25.65 -2.19
C GLY A 20 -5.66 25.00 -3.46
N LEU A 21 -5.85 23.69 -3.61
CA LEU A 21 -5.53 22.95 -4.84
C LEU A 21 -6.42 23.39 -6.02
N LEU A 22 -7.69 23.69 -5.74
CA LEU A 22 -8.65 24.24 -6.70
C LEU A 22 -8.25 25.65 -7.16
N GLN A 23 -7.77 26.50 -6.23
CA GLN A 23 -7.26 27.84 -6.54
C GLN A 23 -5.88 27.81 -7.23
N ALA A 24 -4.99 26.87 -6.90
CA ALA A 24 -3.74 26.69 -7.63
C ALA A 24 -4.01 26.24 -9.07
N SER A 25 -5.14 25.54 -9.29
CA SER A 25 -5.62 25.11 -10.60
C SER A 25 -6.53 26.13 -11.28
N ILE A 26 -6.23 27.44 -11.21
CA ILE A 26 -6.83 28.52 -12.06
C ILE A 26 -6.41 28.33 -13.54
N ILE A 27 -6.60 27.11 -14.03
CA ILE A 27 -6.61 26.70 -15.42
C ILE A 27 -7.87 27.32 -16.06
N PRO A 28 -7.80 27.79 -17.32
CA PRO A 28 -8.92 28.41 -18.02
C PRO A 28 -10.20 27.57 -17.91
N ARG A 29 -11.34 28.26 -17.66
CA ARG A 29 -12.68 27.69 -17.34
C ARG A 29 -13.20 26.58 -18.27
N THR A 30 -12.55 26.36 -19.40
CA THR A 30 -12.84 25.31 -20.37
C THR A 30 -12.33 23.92 -19.96
N HIS A 31 -11.28 23.84 -19.12
CA HIS A 31 -10.63 22.57 -18.75
C HIS A 31 -10.89 22.13 -17.30
N THR A 32 -11.64 22.89 -16.53
CA THR A 32 -12.04 22.56 -15.15
C THR A 32 -12.79 21.24 -15.03
N TRP A 33 -13.45 20.78 -16.11
CA TRP A 33 -14.10 19.46 -16.16
C TRP A 33 -13.10 18.30 -16.12
N LEU A 34 -11.87 18.47 -16.65
CA LEU A 34 -10.86 17.40 -16.66
C LEU A 34 -10.07 17.29 -15.36
N LEU A 35 -10.15 18.30 -14.48
CA LEU A 35 -9.44 18.34 -13.20
C LEU A 35 -9.67 17.10 -12.31
N PRO A 36 -10.90 16.62 -12.09
CA PRO A 36 -11.13 15.37 -11.34
C PRO A 36 -10.48 14.15 -12.01
N ILE A 37 -10.42 14.10 -13.34
CA ILE A 37 -9.79 13.00 -14.08
C ILE A 37 -8.28 13.04 -13.85
N TYR A 38 -7.65 14.22 -13.93
CA TYR A 38 -6.22 14.37 -13.66
C TYR A 38 -5.85 13.98 -12.24
N LEU A 39 -6.68 14.32 -11.24
CA LEU A 39 -6.46 13.90 -9.85
C LEU A 39 -6.56 12.38 -9.67
N VAL A 40 -7.54 11.74 -10.31
CA VAL A 40 -7.68 10.27 -10.26
C VAL A 40 -6.47 9.60 -10.93
N VAL A 41 -6.03 10.10 -12.08
CA VAL A 41 -4.86 9.57 -12.80
C VAL A 41 -3.58 9.78 -12.00
N SER A 42 -3.37 10.96 -11.41
CA SER A 42 -2.18 11.22 -10.59
C SER A 42 -2.16 10.38 -9.32
N LEU A 43 -3.31 10.18 -8.67
CA LEU A 43 -3.45 9.34 -7.49
C LEU A 43 -3.24 7.85 -7.84
N GLY A 44 -3.74 7.41 -8.99
CA GLY A 44 -3.46 6.06 -9.51
C GLY A 44 -1.97 5.83 -9.80
N CYS A 45 -1.31 6.80 -10.43
CA CYS A 45 0.13 6.74 -10.69
C CYS A 45 0.95 6.70 -9.39
N TYR A 46 0.60 7.53 -8.40
CA TYR A 46 1.21 7.49 -7.08
C TYR A 46 1.03 6.14 -6.38
N GLY A 47 -0.18 5.55 -6.44
CA GLY A 47 -0.45 4.23 -5.89
C GLY A 47 0.39 3.12 -6.55
N LEU A 48 0.47 3.13 -7.88
CA LEU A 48 1.32 2.19 -8.64
C LEU A 48 2.80 2.33 -8.27
N LEU A 49 3.30 3.56 -8.14
CA LEU A 49 4.69 3.79 -7.72
C LEU A 49 4.94 3.30 -6.29
N MET A 50 4.03 3.57 -5.35
CA MET A 50 4.15 3.09 -3.98
C MET A 50 4.18 1.56 -3.90
N VAL A 51 3.31 0.88 -4.66
CA VAL A 51 3.32 -0.59 -4.74
C VAL A 51 4.62 -1.08 -5.41
N GLY A 52 5.04 -0.45 -6.50
CA GLY A 52 6.28 -0.81 -7.21
C GLY A 52 7.52 -0.67 -6.33
N VAL A 53 7.65 0.44 -5.60
CA VAL A 53 8.74 0.63 -4.63
C VAL A 53 8.64 -0.38 -3.50
N GLY A 54 7.44 -0.67 -2.99
CA GLY A 54 7.24 -1.71 -1.96
C GLY A 54 7.68 -3.10 -2.42
N LEU A 55 7.45 -3.45 -3.69
CA LEU A 55 7.91 -4.71 -4.27
C LEU A 55 9.43 -4.73 -4.53
N MET A 56 10.00 -3.62 -4.99
CA MET A 56 11.46 -3.52 -5.21
C MET A 56 12.22 -3.53 -3.89
N GLN A 57 11.66 -2.91 -2.86
CA GLN A 57 12.25 -2.79 -1.53
C GLN A 57 11.77 -3.89 -0.59
N PHE A 58 11.07 -4.91 -1.11
CA PHE A 58 10.68 -6.07 -0.31
C PHE A 58 11.98 -6.67 0.25
N PRO A 59 12.18 -6.67 1.57
CA PRO A 59 13.39 -7.19 2.17
C PRO A 59 13.36 -8.70 1.95
N THR A 60 13.97 -9.14 0.86
CA THR A 60 14.30 -10.54 0.66
C THR A 60 15.46 -10.79 1.60
N CYS A 61 15.17 -11.39 2.75
CA CYS A 61 16.19 -11.89 3.66
C CYS A 61 16.61 -13.28 3.14
N PRO A 62 17.64 -13.41 2.28
CA PRO A 62 17.98 -14.70 1.67
C PRO A 62 18.34 -15.74 2.74
N GLN A 63 18.95 -15.29 3.84
CA GLN A 63 19.33 -16.15 4.95
C GLN A 63 18.11 -16.72 5.70
N GLU A 64 17.06 -15.91 5.91
CA GLU A 64 15.84 -16.36 6.58
C GLU A 64 15.01 -17.28 5.69
N ALA A 65 15.00 -17.05 4.37
CA ALA A 65 14.36 -17.98 3.42
C ALA A 65 15.04 -19.36 3.46
N VAL A 66 16.37 -19.42 3.55
CA VAL A 66 17.11 -20.70 3.65
C VAL A 66 16.82 -21.40 4.98
N LEU A 67 16.83 -20.68 6.11
CA LEU A 67 16.45 -21.23 7.42
C LEU A 67 15.02 -21.78 7.41
N LEU A 68 14.08 -21.04 6.84
CA LEU A 68 12.69 -21.48 6.73
C LEU A 68 12.55 -22.77 5.91
N GLN A 69 13.30 -22.90 4.81
CA GLN A 69 13.31 -24.14 4.02
C GLN A 69 13.88 -25.33 4.80
N GLN A 70 14.91 -25.10 5.63
CA GLN A 70 15.46 -26.12 6.52
C GLN A 70 14.42 -26.58 7.55
N ASP A 71 13.73 -25.64 8.20
CA ASP A 71 12.67 -25.94 9.17
C ASP A 71 11.51 -26.71 8.54
N ILE A 72 11.14 -26.37 7.30
CA ILE A 72 10.11 -27.09 6.53
C ILE A 72 10.56 -28.53 6.24
N ALA A 73 11.82 -28.73 5.83
CA ALA A 73 12.35 -30.06 5.54
C ALA A 73 12.41 -30.94 6.79
N GLU A 74 12.82 -30.36 7.93
CA GLU A 74 12.82 -31.04 9.23
C GLU A 74 11.41 -31.40 9.68
N ALA A 75 10.45 -30.47 9.58
CA ALA A 75 9.05 -30.72 9.92
C ALA A 75 8.43 -31.81 9.03
N LYS A 76 8.71 -31.80 7.71
CA LYS A 76 8.28 -32.87 6.79
C LYS A 76 8.86 -34.23 7.21
N GLY A 77 10.13 -34.27 7.64
CA GLY A 77 10.77 -35.48 8.17
C GLY A 77 10.07 -36.04 9.40
N PHE A 78 9.81 -35.19 10.40
CA PHE A 78 9.08 -35.58 11.61
C PHE A 78 7.68 -36.10 11.32
N LEU A 79 6.95 -35.48 10.40
CA LEU A 79 5.61 -35.91 10.00
C LEU A 79 5.63 -37.26 9.28
N LYS A 80 6.65 -37.51 8.45
CA LYS A 80 6.84 -38.80 7.78
C LYS A 80 7.15 -39.92 8.78
N ASP A 81 7.98 -39.65 9.79
CA ASP A 81 8.27 -40.60 10.87
C ASP A 81 7.02 -40.92 11.72
N LYS A 82 6.05 -39.99 11.75
CA LYS A 82 4.72 -40.20 12.36
C LYS A 82 3.71 -40.87 11.43
N GLY A 83 4.09 -41.22 10.20
CA GLY A 83 3.23 -41.86 9.21
C GLY A 83 2.24 -40.93 8.50
N VAL A 84 2.47 -39.61 8.55
CA VAL A 84 1.65 -38.61 7.85
C VAL A 84 2.24 -38.37 6.46
N ASP A 85 1.44 -38.60 5.41
CA ASP A 85 1.82 -38.31 4.03
C ASP A 85 1.77 -36.80 3.77
N VAL A 86 2.91 -36.15 3.91
CA VAL A 86 3.16 -34.78 3.47
C VAL A 86 3.75 -34.86 2.07
N GLY A 87 2.87 -34.78 1.06
CA GLY A 87 3.18 -34.99 -0.36
C GLY A 87 4.63 -34.65 -0.75
N SER A 88 5.27 -35.61 -1.42
CA SER A 88 6.64 -35.47 -1.92
C SER A 88 6.71 -34.32 -2.91
N ASP A 89 7.80 -33.53 -2.82
CA ASP A 89 8.17 -32.52 -3.81
C ASP A 89 8.14 -33.08 -5.24
#